data_AF-A0A662JUT2-F1
#
_entry.id   AF-A0A662JUT2-F1
#
_cell.length_a   1.000
_cell.length_b   1.000
_cell.length_c   1.000
_cell.angle_alpha   90.00
_cell.angle_beta   90.00
_cell.angle_gamma   90.00
#
_symmetry.space_group_name_H-M   'P 1'
#
loop_
_entity.id
_entity.type
_entity.pdbx_description
1 polymer ?
#
loop_
_entity_poly.entity_id
_entity_poly.type
_entity_poly.pdbx_seq_one_letter_code
_entity_poly.pdbx_strand_id
1 'polypeptide(L)'
;MTEKKDLVGLIKEAGRTQRVNEFECPYVDGFYVKLAYASKFILNQIREVAREVAFTRTGAREERLNEKKLREHYVRYVIKGWHGLTVGKLRKLLPSLEISGDDENKEVPFSPEIAEALLEYSLEFDNWVASVSGELSNFASPEQKEKEFENLD
;
A
#
# COMPACT_ATOMS: atom_id res chain seq x y z
N MET A 1 -18.13 19.64 18.81
CA MET A 1 -17.35 18.45 19.20
C MET A 1 -17.39 17.50 18.03
N THR A 2 -16.51 17.73 17.06
CA THR A 2 -16.57 17.06 15.76
C THR A 2 -16.11 15.61 15.95
N GLU A 3 -16.97 14.67 15.61
CA GLU A 3 -16.69 13.24 15.56
C GLU A 3 -15.32 13.02 14.93
N LYS A 4 -14.41 12.37 15.67
CA LYS A 4 -13.29 11.68 15.01
C LYS A 4 -13.93 10.56 14.19
N LYS A 5 -14.33 10.91 12.97
CA LYS A 5 -14.74 9.98 11.91
C LYS A 5 -13.73 8.83 11.96
N ASP A 6 -14.20 7.58 12.07
CA ASP A 6 -13.32 6.41 12.11
C ASP A 6 -12.65 6.28 10.74
N LEU A 7 -11.54 7.02 10.57
CA LEU A 7 -10.79 7.07 9.32
C LEU A 7 -10.27 5.70 8.93
N VAL A 8 -9.99 4.83 9.91
CA VAL A 8 -9.56 3.46 9.66
C VAL A 8 -10.70 2.63 9.07
N GLY A 9 -11.91 2.76 9.62
CA GLY A 9 -13.13 2.15 9.07
C GLY A 9 -13.41 2.61 7.64
N LEU A 10 -13.32 3.91 7.41
CA LEU A 10 -13.56 4.55 6.12
C LEU A 10 -12.55 4.11 5.04
N ILE A 11 -11.25 4.06 5.37
CA ILE A 11 -10.21 3.54 4.45
C ILE A 11 -10.48 2.06 4.13
N LYS A 12 -10.95 1.26 5.10
CA LYS A 12 -11.28 -0.15 4.87
C LYS A 12 -12.51 -0.31 3.96
N GLU A 13 -13.51 0.55 4.10
CA GLU A 13 -14.73 0.51 3.31
C GLU A 13 -14.51 0.93 1.85
N ALA A 14 -13.88 2.08 1.63
CA ALA A 14 -13.35 2.47 0.31
C ALA A 14 -12.43 1.36 -0.23
N GLY A 15 -11.70 0.74 0.69
CA GLY A 15 -10.85 -0.41 0.47
C GLY A 15 -11.53 -1.62 -0.21
N ARG A 16 -12.83 -1.81 0.01
CA ARG A 16 -13.62 -2.97 -0.46
C ARG A 16 -14.29 -2.74 -1.81
N THR A 17 -14.68 -1.51 -2.12
CA THR A 17 -15.42 -1.16 -3.33
C THR A 17 -14.52 -0.67 -4.47
N GLN A 18 -13.22 -0.50 -4.19
CA GLN A 18 -12.26 -0.05 -5.19
C GLN A 18 -12.02 -1.07 -6.32
N ARG A 19 -11.81 -0.52 -7.51
CA ARG A 19 -11.41 -1.30 -8.67
C ARG A 19 -9.97 -1.77 -8.52
N VAL A 20 -9.79 -3.08 -8.61
CA VAL A 20 -8.48 -3.73 -8.61
C VAL A 20 -8.14 -4.12 -10.03
N ASN A 21 -6.97 -3.70 -10.51
CA ASN A 21 -6.42 -4.12 -11.78
C ASN A 21 -5.12 -4.86 -11.54
N GLU A 22 -4.75 -5.74 -12.47
CA GLU A 22 -3.55 -6.54 -12.37
C GLU A 22 -2.48 -6.02 -13.33
N PHE A 23 -1.25 -5.92 -12.85
CA PHE A 23 -0.12 -5.40 -13.60
C PHE A 23 1.08 -6.32 -13.46
N GLU A 24 1.78 -6.55 -14.56
CA GLU A 24 3.03 -7.31 -14.54
C GLU A 24 4.16 -6.44 -14.01
N CYS A 25 4.93 -6.97 -13.06
CA CYS A 25 6.12 -6.32 -12.55
C CYS A 25 7.23 -6.39 -13.61
N PRO A 26 7.73 -5.25 -14.11
CA PRO A 26 8.69 -5.22 -15.21
C PRO A 26 10.07 -5.79 -14.85
N TYR A 27 10.35 -5.96 -13.56
CA TYR A 27 11.63 -6.46 -13.06
C TYR A 27 11.66 -7.99 -12.90
N VAL A 28 10.49 -8.64 -12.92
CA VAL A 28 10.35 -10.07 -12.67
C VAL A 28 9.27 -10.64 -13.59
N ASP A 29 9.70 -11.40 -14.58
CA ASP A 29 8.81 -12.04 -15.55
C ASP A 29 7.77 -12.94 -14.87
N GLY A 30 6.52 -12.81 -15.27
CA GLY A 30 5.41 -13.59 -14.74
C GLY A 30 5.14 -13.35 -13.25
N PHE A 31 5.54 -12.20 -12.70
CA PHE A 31 5.09 -11.72 -11.39
C PHE A 31 4.03 -10.65 -11.61
N TYR A 32 2.79 -10.95 -11.24
CA TYR A 32 1.66 -10.04 -11.41
C TYR A 32 1.19 -9.53 -10.05
N VAL A 33 1.01 -8.22 -9.95
CA VAL A 33 0.55 -7.54 -8.73
C VAL A 33 -0.81 -6.92 -8.98
N LYS A 34 -1.73 -7.18 -8.05
CA LYS A 34 -3.07 -6.60 -8.04
C LYS A 34 -3.01 -5.27 -7.32
N LEU A 35 -3.07 -4.20 -8.10
CA LEU A 35 -3.03 -2.82 -7.61
C LEU A 35 -4.41 -2.19 -7.71
N ALA A 36 -4.77 -1.47 -6.67
CA ALA A 36 -6.03 -0.78 -6.57
C ALA A 36 -5.83 0.73 -6.63
N TYR A 37 -6.81 1.42 -7.22
CA TYR A 37 -6.78 2.87 -7.33
C TYR A 37 -6.91 3.53 -5.96
N ALA A 38 -6.01 4.48 -5.66
CA ALA A 38 -6.12 5.36 -4.51
C ALA A 38 -6.19 6.82 -4.96
N SER A 39 -7.24 7.55 -4.58
CA SER A 39 -7.28 8.99 -4.80
C SER A 39 -6.36 9.74 -3.84
N LYS A 40 -6.01 10.97 -4.22
CA LYS A 40 -5.31 11.93 -3.35
C LYS A 40 -6.03 12.12 -2.01
N PHE A 41 -7.36 12.03 -2.00
CA PHE A 41 -8.13 12.13 -0.77
C PHE A 41 -7.83 10.96 0.18
N ILE A 42 -7.93 9.72 -0.31
CA ILE A 42 -7.63 8.54 0.53
C ILE A 42 -6.16 8.53 0.97
N LEU A 43 -5.22 8.91 0.10
CA LEU A 43 -3.81 9.03 0.48
C LEU A 43 -3.61 10.04 1.61
N ASN A 44 -4.35 11.15 1.60
CA ASN A 44 -4.34 12.11 2.71
C ASN A 44 -4.95 11.51 3.98
N GLN A 45 -6.06 10.76 3.90
CA GLN A 45 -6.65 10.08 5.07
C GLN A 45 -5.69 9.05 5.68
N ILE A 46 -5.03 8.25 4.84
CA ILE A 46 -3.98 7.31 5.27
C ILE A 46 -2.86 8.05 6.01
N ARG A 47 -2.46 9.23 5.51
CA ARG A 47 -1.48 10.09 6.18
C ARG A 47 -1.97 10.64 7.51
N GLU A 48 -3.22 11.06 7.61
CA GLU A 48 -3.81 11.54 8.88
C GLU A 48 -3.89 10.43 9.93
N VAL A 49 -4.29 9.21 9.54
CA VAL A 49 -4.34 8.04 10.43
C VAL A 49 -2.96 7.64 10.95
N ALA A 50 -1.94 7.82 10.12
CA ALA A 50 -0.56 7.55 10.50
C ALA A 50 0.06 8.63 11.39
N ARG A 51 -0.61 9.75 11.67
CA ARG A 51 -0.11 10.76 12.61
C ARG A 51 -0.26 10.29 14.05
N GLU A 52 0.83 10.40 14.79
CA GLU A 52 0.90 10.13 16.21
C GLU A 52 1.16 11.41 16.98
N VAL A 53 0.52 11.50 18.14
CA VAL A 53 0.75 12.59 19.08
C VAL A 53 1.75 12.10 20.12
N ALA A 54 2.94 12.67 20.10
CA ALA A 54 3.95 12.47 21.13
C ALA A 54 3.93 13.65 22.11
N PHE A 55 4.13 13.37 23.40
CA PHE A 55 4.34 14.40 24.41
C PHE A 55 5.84 14.57 24.64
N THR A 56 6.36 15.78 24.48
CA THR A 56 7.76 16.06 24.77
C THR A 56 7.99 16.08 26.28
N ARG A 57 9.26 16.09 26.71
CA ARG A 57 9.64 16.18 28.13
C ARG A 57 9.08 17.43 28.82
N THR A 58 8.73 18.49 28.07
CA THR A 58 8.11 19.72 28.59
C THR A 58 6.58 19.68 28.60
N GLY A 59 5.97 18.55 28.20
CA GLY A 59 4.52 18.40 28.07
C GLY A 59 3.94 19.05 26.81
N ALA A 60 4.78 19.60 25.92
CA ALA A 60 4.31 20.13 24.65
C ALA A 60 3.86 18.99 23.75
N ARG A 61 2.72 19.21 23.07
CA ARG A 61 2.18 18.27 22.08
C ARG A 61 2.98 18.40 20.79
N GLU A 62 3.57 17.31 20.33
CA GLU A 62 4.25 17.23 19.06
C GLU A 62 3.55 16.19 18.17
N GLU A 63 3.19 16.59 16.95
CA GLU A 63 2.63 15.66 15.97
C GLU A 63 3.75 15.13 15.08
N ARG A 64 3.87 13.81 15.01
CA ARG A 64 4.85 13.13 14.18
C ARG A 64 4.14 12.14 13.26
N LEU A 65 4.68 11.96 12.07
CA LEU A 65 4.20 10.95 11.14
C LEU A 65 4.87 9.62 11.49
N ASN A 66 4.08 8.59 11.75
CA ASN A 66 4.58 7.23 11.89
C ASN A 66 4.67 6.60 10.50
N GLU A 67 5.89 6.58 9.93
CA GLU A 67 6.14 6.06 8.59
C GLU A 67 5.78 4.57 8.45
N LYS A 68 5.96 3.78 9.51
CA LYS A 68 5.60 2.36 9.51
C LYS A 68 4.09 2.18 9.38
N LYS A 69 3.30 2.91 10.18
CA LYS A 69 1.83 2.90 10.07
C LYS A 69 1.34 3.42 8.73
N LEU A 70 1.97 4.48 8.21
CA LEU A 70 1.66 5.00 6.89
C LEU A 70 1.82 3.91 5.83
N ARG A 71 2.95 3.20 5.86
CA ARG A 71 3.27 2.11 4.93
C ARG A 71 2.30 0.95 5.07
N GLU A 72 2.00 0.52 6.29
CA GLU A 72 1.02 -0.55 6.57
C GLU A 72 -0.36 -0.23 5.96
N HIS A 73 -0.86 0.98 6.19
CA HIS A 73 -2.16 1.41 5.65
C HIS A 73 -2.12 1.59 4.13
N TYR A 74 -1.02 2.13 3.59
CA TYR A 74 -0.81 2.28 2.16
C TYR A 74 -0.80 0.93 1.44
N VAL A 75 -0.01 -0.04 1.92
CA VAL A 75 0.08 -1.40 1.36
C VAL A 75 -1.28 -2.08 1.37
N ARG A 76 -1.97 -2.05 2.51
CA ARG A 76 -3.30 -2.69 2.64
C ARG A 76 -4.34 -2.05 1.72
N TYR A 77 -4.20 -0.76 1.42
CA TYR A 77 -5.10 -0.08 0.52
C TYR A 77 -4.76 -0.34 -0.95
N VAL A 78 -3.50 -0.13 -1.35
CA VAL A 78 -3.06 -0.13 -2.75
C VAL A 78 -2.77 -1.53 -3.27
N ILE A 79 -2.16 -2.41 -2.48
CA ILE A 79 -1.77 -3.75 -2.91
C ILE A 79 -2.79 -4.76 -2.39
N LYS A 80 -3.53 -5.39 -3.30
CA LYS A 80 -4.61 -6.34 -2.98
C LYS A 80 -4.23 -7.80 -3.11
N GLY A 81 -3.08 -8.08 -3.68
CA GLY A 81 -2.58 -9.41 -3.87
C GLY A 81 -1.51 -9.46 -4.94
N TRP A 82 -0.95 -10.64 -5.13
CA TRP A 82 -0.09 -10.96 -6.25
C TRP A 82 -0.17 -12.43 -6.59
N HIS A 83 0.39 -12.81 -7.74
CA HIS A 83 0.64 -14.19 -8.11
C HIS A 83 1.91 -14.30 -8.97
N GLY A 84 2.47 -15.51 -9.06
CA GLY A 84 3.69 -15.76 -9.83
C GLY A 84 4.99 -15.31 -9.17
N LEU A 85 4.93 -14.87 -7.90
CA LEU A 85 6.10 -14.63 -7.06
C LEU A 85 6.60 -15.94 -6.47
N THR A 86 7.84 -16.33 -6.79
CA THR A 86 8.52 -17.47 -6.16
C THR A 86 9.62 -17.00 -5.23
N VAL A 87 10.12 -17.88 -4.36
CA VAL A 87 11.23 -17.56 -3.44
C VAL A 87 12.47 -17.07 -4.21
N GLY A 88 12.80 -17.70 -5.34
CA GLY A 88 13.93 -17.26 -6.18
C GLY A 88 13.71 -15.87 -6.80
N LYS A 89 12.47 -15.56 -7.22
CA LYS A 89 12.11 -14.23 -7.74
C LYS A 89 12.12 -13.17 -6.65
N LEU A 90 11.64 -13.50 -5.45
CA LEU A 90 11.68 -12.61 -4.29
C LEU A 90 13.12 -12.24 -3.91
N ARG A 91 14.06 -13.19 -3.96
CA ARG A 91 15.49 -12.93 -3.71
C ARG A 91 16.11 -11.94 -4.70
N LYS A 92 15.64 -11.92 -5.96
CA LYS A 92 16.07 -10.93 -6.95
C LYS A 92 15.59 -9.52 -6.61
N LEU A 93 14.38 -9.40 -6.07
CA LEU A 93 13.80 -8.11 -5.65
C LEU A 93 14.35 -7.62 -4.31
N LEU A 94 14.76 -8.54 -3.43
CA LEU A 94 15.26 -8.27 -2.09
C LEU A 94 16.71 -8.75 -1.92
N PRO A 95 17.69 -8.14 -2.60
CA PRO A 95 19.09 -8.56 -2.49
C PRO A 95 19.65 -8.39 -1.07
N SER A 96 19.07 -7.48 -0.28
CA SER A 96 19.51 -7.16 1.09
C SER A 96 18.93 -8.08 2.17
N LEU A 97 18.02 -8.99 1.83
CA LEU A 97 17.36 -9.87 2.80
C LEU A 97 17.81 -11.32 2.60
N GLU A 98 18.36 -11.93 3.64
CA GLU A 98 18.66 -13.37 3.63
C GLU A 98 17.36 -14.18 3.74
N ILE A 99 16.83 -14.57 2.58
CA ILE A 99 15.66 -15.46 2.51
C ILE A 99 16.17 -16.90 2.67
N SER A 100 15.92 -17.45 3.86
CA SER A 100 16.17 -18.85 4.19
C SER A 100 15.12 -19.73 3.50
N GLY A 101 15.54 -20.45 2.46
CA GLY A 101 14.69 -21.34 1.70
C GLY A 101 15.49 -22.05 0.62
N ASP A 102 15.45 -23.38 0.63
CA ASP A 102 16.13 -24.23 -0.34
C ASP A 102 15.32 -24.44 -1.64
N ASP A 103 14.02 -24.15 -1.61
CA ASP A 103 13.13 -24.33 -2.75
C ASP A 103 12.79 -23.00 -3.44
N GLU A 104 13.61 -22.65 -4.43
CA GLU A 104 13.47 -21.41 -5.21
C GLU A 104 12.18 -21.34 -6.05
N ASN A 105 11.53 -22.49 -6.30
CA ASN A 105 10.31 -22.60 -7.09
C ASN A 105 9.04 -22.44 -6.24
N LYS A 106 9.16 -22.46 -4.92
CA LYS A 106 8.03 -22.31 -4.02
C LYS A 106 7.37 -20.94 -4.21
N GLU A 107 6.05 -20.94 -4.42
CA GLU A 107 5.27 -19.70 -4.48
C GLU A 107 5.23 -19.00 -3.12
N VAL A 108 5.40 -17.69 -3.16
CA VAL A 108 5.30 -16.81 -1.99
C VAL A 108 3.88 -16.25 -1.96
N PRO A 109 3.02 -16.69 -1.03
CA PRO A 109 1.67 -16.17 -0.93
C PRO A 109 1.71 -14.69 -0.58
N PHE A 110 0.69 -13.96 -1.03
CA PHE A 110 0.53 -12.57 -0.65
C PHE A 110 0.35 -12.44 0.87
N SER A 111 1.18 -11.59 1.47
CA SER A 111 1.03 -11.12 2.84
C SER A 111 1.33 -9.62 2.84
N PRO A 112 0.52 -8.81 3.55
CA PRO A 112 0.79 -7.38 3.72
C PRO A 112 2.21 -7.11 4.23
N GLU A 113 2.70 -7.96 5.13
CA GLU A 113 4.02 -7.84 5.74
C GLU A 113 5.15 -8.05 4.70
N ILE A 114 4.99 -9.00 3.77
CA ILE A 114 5.95 -9.19 2.66
C ILE A 114 5.87 -8.02 1.68
N ALA A 115 4.68 -7.49 1.43
CA ALA A 115 4.49 -6.34 0.56
C ALA A 115 5.09 -5.05 1.16
N GLU A 116 4.97 -4.86 2.47
CA GLU A 116 5.65 -3.80 3.22
C GLU A 116 7.17 -3.93 3.10
N ALA A 117 7.71 -5.13 3.29
CA ALA A 117 9.14 -5.39 3.13
C ALA A 117 9.62 -5.13 1.68
N LEU A 118 8.82 -5.49 0.67
CA LEU A 118 9.13 -5.19 -0.72
C LEU A 118 9.19 -3.68 -0.99
N LEU A 119 8.23 -2.90 -0.49
CA LEU A 119 8.28 -1.44 -0.64
C LEU A 119 9.41 -0.80 0.18
N GLU A 120 9.81 -1.39 1.30
CA GLU A 120 10.89 -0.85 2.14
C GLU A 120 12.29 -1.15 1.59
N TYR A 121 12.49 -2.36 1.06
CA TYR A 121 13.81 -2.85 0.70
C TYR A 121 14.06 -2.92 -0.81
N SER A 122 13.03 -2.79 -1.66
CA SER A 122 13.17 -2.70 -3.13
C SER A 122 12.68 -1.34 -3.63
N LEU A 123 13.64 -0.44 -3.86
CA LEU A 123 13.37 0.90 -4.37
C LEU A 123 12.75 0.84 -5.79
N GLU A 124 13.16 -0.11 -6.61
CA GLU A 124 12.59 -0.32 -7.94
C GLU A 124 11.11 -0.71 -7.86
N PHE A 125 10.76 -1.63 -6.96
CA PHE A 125 9.39 -2.06 -6.75
C PHE A 125 8.51 -0.92 -6.22
N ASP A 126 9.00 -0.16 -5.24
CA ASP A 126 8.29 1.01 -4.67
C ASP A 126 8.00 2.07 -5.74
N ASN A 127 9.02 2.46 -6.52
CA ASN A 127 8.86 3.42 -7.61
C ASN A 127 7.87 2.94 -8.67
N TRP A 128 7.89 1.65 -9.01
CA TRP A 128 6.96 1.08 -9.98
C TRP A 128 5.51 1.10 -9.47
N VAL A 129 5.27 0.68 -8.21
CA VAL A 129 3.93 0.74 -7.60
C VAL A 129 3.43 2.18 -7.55
N ALA A 130 4.29 3.14 -7.19
CA ALA A 130 3.94 4.57 -7.19
C ALA A 130 3.60 5.09 -8.59
N SER A 131 4.35 4.69 -9.63
CA SER A 131 4.07 5.06 -11.02
C SER A 131 2.72 4.53 -11.49
N VAL A 132 2.46 3.23 -11.29
CA VAL A 132 1.19 2.60 -11.69
C VAL A 132 0.01 3.20 -10.92
N SER A 133 0.19 3.48 -9.62
CA SER A 133 -0.83 4.17 -8.82
C SER A 133 -1.11 5.58 -9.35
N GLY A 134 -0.09 6.30 -9.82
CA GLY A 134 -0.24 7.61 -10.45
C GLY A 134 -1.01 7.54 -11.78
N GLU A 135 -0.68 6.56 -12.62
CA GLU A 135 -1.38 6.30 -13.87
C GLU A 135 -2.86 5.94 -13.63
N LEU A 136 -3.13 5.03 -12.68
CA LEU A 136 -4.48 4.69 -12.26
C LEU A 136 -5.28 5.93 -11.84
N SER A 137 -4.63 6.90 -11.19
CA SER A 137 -5.27 8.17 -10.84
C SER A 137 -5.58 9.07 -12.03
N ASN A 138 -4.80 9.00 -13.10
CA ASN A 138 -5.05 9.75 -14.33
C ASN A 138 -6.16 9.12 -15.17
N PHE A 139 -6.29 7.79 -15.13
CA PHE A 139 -7.33 7.04 -15.84
C PHE A 139 -8.65 6.89 -15.07
N ALA A 140 -8.71 7.31 -13.81
CA ALA A 140 -9.93 7.25 -13.00
C ALA A 140 -11.01 8.20 -13.54
N SER A 141 -12.17 7.63 -13.94
CA SER A 141 -13.35 8.37 -14.38
C SER A 141 -13.92 9.23 -13.24
N PRO A 142 -14.68 10.30 -13.56
CA PRO A 142 -15.40 11.08 -12.56
C PRO A 142 -16.27 10.21 -11.65
N GLU A 143 -16.93 9.18 -12.19
CA GLU A 143 -17.77 8.27 -11.38
C GLU A 143 -16.93 7.42 -10.42
N GLN A 144 -15.69 7.07 -10.78
CA GLN A 144 -14.79 6.33 -9.90
C GLN A 144 -14.33 7.20 -8.72
N LYS A 145 -14.11 8.49 -8.97
CA LYS A 145 -13.80 9.46 -7.92
C LYS A 145 -15.03 9.66 -7.04
N GLU A 146 -16.19 9.87 -7.63
CA GLU A 146 -17.46 10.11 -6.94
C GLU A 146 -17.89 8.94 -6.05
N LYS A 147 -17.77 7.69 -6.51
CA LYS A 147 -18.03 6.49 -5.68
C LYS A 147 -17.09 6.38 -4.49
N GLU A 148 -15.83 6.78 -4.63
CA GLU A 148 -14.88 6.78 -3.52
C GLU A 148 -15.23 7.89 -2.51
N PHE A 149 -15.92 8.96 -2.93
CA PHE A 149 -16.44 10.04 -2.06
C PHE A 149 -17.82 9.74 -1.45
N GLU A 150 -18.72 9.09 -2.18
CA GLU A 150 -20.08 8.75 -1.74
C GLU A 150 -20.07 7.71 -0.61
N ASN A 151 -19.10 6.80 -0.62
CA ASN A 151 -18.85 5.88 0.50
C ASN A 151 -18.26 6.57 1.76
N LEU A 152 -18.11 7.90 1.75
CA LEU A 152 -17.54 8.67 2.86
C LEU A 152 -18.58 9.53 3.59
N ASP A 153 -19.72 9.85 2.97
CA ASP A 153 -20.80 10.66 3.58
C ASP A 153 -21.79 9.78 4.34
#